data_AF-A0A939G8R2-F1
#
_entry.id   AF-A0A939G8R2-F1
#
_cell.length_a   1.000
_cell.length_b   1.000
_cell.length_c   1.000
_cell.angle_alpha   90.00
_cell.angle_beta   90.00
_cell.angle_gamma   90.00
#
_symmetry.space_group_name_H-M   'P 1'
#
loop_
_entity.id
_entity.type
_entity.pdbx_description
1 polymer ?
#
loop_
_entity_poly.entity_id
_entity_poly.type
_entity_poly.pdbx_seq_one_letter_code
_entity_poly.pdbx_strand_id
1 'polypeptide(L)'
;MTLGADFFYTPTIRQADSLSVFVSFDFGNKTNAIALSRQMAVNSQDQFGNTKAGYCRVVLHQAGNAPTPPPSADYVPLPLCQVKRSDFSAAEMADEVAEPGRGLDVSKFGGIPGWLQDDIFFQPRYDYALQLSEYDIRRLSPAHEGIFRGGMGYLYIDNNAKKLSTPAEGGYFFIQFT
;
A
#
# COMPACT_ATOMS: atom_id res chain seq x y z
N MET A 1 -0.05 3.26 -7.26
CA MET A 1 -0.90 2.05 -7.42
C MET A 1 -2.35 2.49 -7.42
N THR A 2 -3.23 1.92 -8.26
CA THR A 2 -4.66 2.26 -8.29
C THR A 2 -5.50 0.98 -8.22
N LEU A 3 -6.52 0.97 -7.35
CA LEU A 3 -7.40 -0.15 -7.07
C LEU A 3 -8.84 0.24 -7.42
N GLY A 4 -9.49 -0.53 -8.30
CA GLY A 4 -10.91 -0.37 -8.63
C GLY A 4 -11.81 -1.08 -7.62
N ALA A 5 -13.12 -0.86 -7.72
CA ALA A 5 -14.09 -1.49 -6.80
C ALA A 5 -14.03 -3.02 -6.83
N ASP A 6 -13.78 -3.61 -8.01
CA ASP A 6 -13.71 -5.06 -8.22
C ASP A 6 -12.46 -5.71 -7.61
N PHE A 7 -11.51 -4.89 -7.10
CA PHE A 7 -10.37 -5.40 -6.35
C PHE A 7 -10.79 -5.94 -4.97
N PHE A 8 -11.88 -5.43 -4.40
CA PHE A 8 -12.28 -5.73 -3.03
C PHE A 8 -13.31 -6.88 -2.97
N TYR A 9 -13.17 -7.79 -2.00
CA TYR A 9 -14.18 -8.84 -1.76
C TYR A 9 -15.53 -8.28 -1.32
N THR A 10 -15.50 -7.16 -0.61
CA THR A 10 -16.68 -6.49 -0.10
C THR A 10 -16.79 -5.12 -0.75
N PRO A 11 -17.99 -4.52 -0.81
CA PRO A 11 -18.18 -3.19 -1.38
C PRO A 11 -17.55 -2.11 -0.47
N THR A 12 -16.24 -1.90 -0.63
CA THR A 12 -15.43 -0.93 0.12
C THR A 12 -15.52 0.48 -0.47
N ILE A 13 -15.53 0.58 -1.80
CA ILE A 13 -15.69 1.82 -2.57
C ILE A 13 -16.86 1.70 -3.57
N ARG A 14 -17.32 2.83 -4.13
CA ARG A 14 -18.38 2.81 -5.16
C ARG A 14 -17.81 2.30 -6.48
N GLN A 15 -18.64 1.67 -7.31
CA GLN A 15 -18.23 1.14 -8.62
C GLN A 15 -17.66 2.19 -9.58
N ALA A 16 -18.11 3.45 -9.46
CA ALA A 16 -17.60 4.57 -10.26
C ALA A 16 -16.32 5.22 -9.68
N ASP A 17 -15.79 4.72 -8.57
CA ASP A 17 -14.61 5.27 -7.90
C ASP A 17 -13.38 4.35 -8.03
N SER A 18 -12.22 4.91 -7.73
CA SER A 18 -10.96 4.20 -7.58
C SER A 18 -10.18 4.73 -6.39
N LEU A 19 -9.32 3.88 -5.83
CA LEU A 19 -8.42 4.21 -4.74
C LEU A 19 -6.98 4.25 -5.26
N SER A 20 -6.32 5.40 -5.21
CA SER A 20 -4.93 5.54 -5.63
C SER A 20 -4.00 5.78 -4.45
N VAL A 21 -2.93 4.99 -4.39
CA VAL A 21 -1.82 5.14 -3.45
C VAL A 21 -0.67 5.85 -4.16
N PHE A 22 -0.27 6.98 -3.59
CA PHE A 22 0.88 7.79 -3.97
C PHE A 22 1.95 7.68 -2.90
N VAL A 23 3.21 7.55 -3.32
CA VAL A 23 4.38 7.48 -2.46
C VAL A 23 5.44 8.45 -2.97
N SER A 24 6.15 9.09 -2.06
CA SER A 24 7.22 10.02 -2.38
C SER A 24 8.54 9.26 -2.47
N PHE A 25 9.18 9.29 -3.64
CA PHE A 25 10.46 8.62 -3.84
C PHE A 25 11.33 9.40 -4.82
N ASP A 26 12.65 9.36 -4.61
CA ASP A 26 13.65 10.01 -5.47
C ASP A 26 14.51 8.94 -6.13
N PHE A 27 14.30 8.69 -7.42
CA PHE A 27 15.08 7.72 -8.20
C PHE A 27 16.48 8.22 -8.56
N GLY A 28 16.70 9.54 -8.57
CA GLY A 28 17.95 10.15 -9.02
C GLY A 28 19.00 10.31 -7.93
N ASN A 29 18.58 10.35 -6.65
CA ASN A 29 19.48 10.57 -5.52
C ASN A 29 19.21 9.60 -4.37
N LYS A 30 20.15 8.68 -4.14
CA LYS A 30 20.09 7.67 -3.07
C LYS A 30 19.95 8.28 -1.67
N THR A 31 20.60 9.40 -1.39
CA THR A 31 20.51 10.07 -0.08
C THR A 31 19.12 10.62 0.16
N ASN A 32 18.53 11.24 -0.86
CA ASN A 32 17.14 11.72 -0.79
C ASN A 32 16.15 10.56 -0.70
N ALA A 33 16.36 9.49 -1.47
CA ALA A 33 15.54 8.27 -1.39
C ALA A 33 15.52 7.70 0.03
N ILE A 34 16.68 7.64 0.69
CA ILE A 34 16.80 7.24 2.10
C ILE A 34 16.02 8.19 3.00
N ALA A 35 16.17 9.50 2.83
CA ALA A 35 15.46 10.49 3.63
C ALA A 35 13.93 10.37 3.46
N LEU A 36 13.43 10.27 2.23
CA LEU A 36 12.00 10.13 1.92
C LEU A 36 11.43 8.81 2.45
N SER A 37 12.14 7.69 2.26
CA SER A 37 11.70 6.40 2.81
C SER A 37 11.51 6.43 4.33
N ARG A 38 12.39 7.13 5.07
CA ARG A 38 12.22 7.32 6.52
C ARG A 38 10.99 8.14 6.89
N GLN A 39 10.57 9.07 6.04
CA GLN A 39 9.36 9.86 6.26
C GLN A 39 8.07 9.06 5.99
N MET A 40 8.18 7.99 5.19
CA MET A 40 7.08 7.04 4.93
C MET A 40 7.02 5.88 5.95
N ALA A 41 8.08 5.73 6.75
CA ALA A 41 8.25 4.61 7.66
C ALA A 41 7.35 4.74 8.89
N VAL A 42 6.75 3.62 9.30
CA VAL A 42 6.08 3.47 10.60
C VAL A 42 6.48 2.12 11.18
N ASN A 43 7.67 2.08 11.78
CA ASN A 43 8.24 0.87 12.39
C ASN A 43 7.70 0.61 13.80
N SER A 44 7.06 1.61 14.40
CA SER A 44 6.47 1.53 15.74
C SER A 44 5.28 2.47 15.88
N GLN A 45 4.42 2.21 16.87
CA GLN A 45 3.16 2.93 17.05
C GLN A 45 3.32 4.45 17.25
N ASP A 46 4.40 4.89 17.89
CA ASP A 46 4.73 6.31 18.10
C ASP A 46 5.04 7.03 16.77
N GLN A 47 5.48 6.29 15.75
CA GLN A 47 5.75 6.83 14.41
C GLN A 47 4.49 6.95 13.55
N PHE A 48 3.32 6.53 14.04
CA PHE A 48 2.08 6.54 13.25
C PHE A 48 1.73 7.95 12.71
N GLY A 49 2.18 9.00 13.39
CA GLY A 49 2.05 10.39 12.92
C GLY A 49 2.67 10.65 11.53
N ASN A 50 3.66 9.87 11.11
CA ASN A 50 4.31 9.98 9.80
C ASN A 50 3.32 9.81 8.63
N THR A 51 2.26 9.02 8.84
CA THR A 51 1.19 8.84 7.84
C THR A 51 0.47 10.14 7.46
N LYS A 52 0.56 11.17 8.32
CA LYS A 52 -0.07 12.49 8.12
C LYS A 52 0.87 13.52 7.50
N ALA A 53 2.15 13.20 7.33
CA ALA A 53 3.15 14.13 6.82
C ALA A 53 3.09 14.32 5.29
N GLY A 54 2.24 13.55 4.59
CA GLY A 54 1.95 13.73 3.17
C GLY A 54 2.91 13.02 2.20
N TYR A 55 3.91 12.28 2.71
CA TYR A 55 4.83 11.51 1.88
C TYR A 55 4.20 10.27 1.25
N CYS A 56 3.17 9.74 1.91
CA CYS A 56 2.25 8.75 1.36
C CYS A 56 0.83 9.33 1.39
N ARG A 57 0.06 9.11 0.32
CA ARG A 57 -1.36 9.48 0.30
C ARG A 57 -2.20 8.40 -0.35
N VAL A 58 -3.32 8.10 0.29
CA VAL A 58 -4.36 7.21 -0.24
C VAL A 58 -5.56 8.07 -0.61
N VAL A 59 -5.84 8.19 -1.89
CA VAL A 59 -6.85 9.11 -2.42
C VAL A 59 -7.98 8.29 -3.05
N LEU A 60 -9.19 8.51 -2.57
CA LEU A 60 -10.42 8.08 -3.22
C LEU A 60 -10.81 9.13 -4.25
N HIS A 61 -11.03 8.72 -5.50
CA HIS A 61 -11.42 9.62 -6.59
C HIS A 61 -12.35 8.91 -7.57
N GLN A 62 -13.02 9.66 -8.45
CA GLN A 62 -13.77 9.06 -9.56
C GLN A 62 -12.82 8.30 -10.49
N ALA A 63 -13.24 7.12 -10.94
CA ALA A 63 -12.49 6.34 -11.91
C ALA A 63 -12.34 7.14 -13.21
N GLY A 64 -11.11 7.26 -13.71
CA GLY A 64 -10.84 7.88 -14.99
C GLY A 64 -11.05 6.90 -16.14
N ASN A 65 -11.43 7.41 -17.31
CA ASN A 65 -11.55 6.59 -18.53
C ASN A 65 -10.18 6.25 -19.16
N ALA A 66 -9.11 6.90 -18.71
CA ALA A 66 -7.75 6.69 -19.20
C ALA A 66 -6.73 6.98 -18.08
N PRO A 67 -5.54 6.37 -18.11
CA PRO A 67 -4.44 6.74 -17.23
C PRO A 67 -4.06 8.21 -17.40
N THR A 68 -3.74 8.88 -16.30
CA THR A 68 -3.17 10.24 -16.38
C THR A 68 -1.76 10.15 -16.98
N PRO A 69 -1.43 10.98 -17.98
CA PRO A 69 -0.08 11.03 -18.50
C PRO A 69 0.90 11.47 -17.40
N PRO A 70 2.16 11.02 -17.46
CA PRO A 70 3.18 11.45 -16.51
C PRO A 70 3.31 12.98 -16.52
N PRO A 71 3.54 13.62 -15.35
CA PRO A 71 3.60 15.07 -15.24
C PRO A 71 4.81 15.70 -15.98
N SER A 72 5.83 14.90 -16.29
CA SER A 72 7.02 15.32 -17.01
C SER A 72 7.69 14.13 -17.72
N ALA A 73 8.59 14.40 -18.68
CA ALA A 73 9.34 13.37 -19.40
C ALA A 73 10.32 12.58 -18.50
N ASP A 74 10.75 13.19 -17.39
CA ASP A 74 11.67 12.58 -16.42
C ASP A 74 10.95 11.70 -15.40
N TYR A 75 9.61 11.70 -15.40
CA TYR A 75 8.83 10.83 -14.54
C TYR A 75 8.84 9.40 -15.11
N VAL A 76 9.44 8.48 -14.36
CA VAL A 76 9.41 7.05 -14.68
C VAL A 76 8.22 6.44 -13.95
N PRO A 77 7.08 6.18 -14.62
CA PRO A 77 5.96 5.54 -13.97
C PRO A 77 6.32 4.09 -13.63
N LEU A 78 5.79 3.59 -12.51
CA LEU A 78 5.62 2.15 -12.35
C LEU A 78 4.81 1.64 -13.56
N PRO A 79 5.29 0.61 -14.27
CA PRO A 79 4.53 0.06 -15.39
C PRO A 79 3.15 -0.39 -14.89
N LEU A 80 2.14 -0.19 -15.72
CA LEU A 80 0.82 -0.78 -15.46
C LEU A 80 1.01 -2.30 -15.40
N CYS A 81 0.87 -2.87 -14.21
CA CYS A 81 0.97 -4.30 -13.99
C CYS A 81 -0.40 -4.87 -13.66
N GLN A 82 -0.72 -6.00 -14.28
CA GLN A 82 -1.84 -6.82 -13.86
C GLN A 82 -1.29 -7.88 -12.91
N VAL A 83 -1.75 -7.85 -11.67
CA VAL A 83 -1.44 -8.88 -10.68
C VAL A 83 -2.58 -9.89 -10.65
N LYS A 84 -2.24 -11.17 -10.77
CA LYS A 84 -3.20 -12.26 -10.58
C LYS A 84 -3.23 -12.62 -9.10
N ARG A 85 -4.42 -12.63 -8.51
CA ARG A 85 -4.60 -13.18 -7.16
C ARG A 85 -4.52 -14.70 -7.21
N SER A 86 -3.82 -15.27 -6.24
CA SER A 86 -3.87 -16.69 -5.91
C SER A 86 -4.38 -16.83 -4.49
N ASP A 87 -5.17 -17.87 -4.25
CA ASP A 87 -5.54 -18.22 -2.88
C ASP A 87 -4.36 -18.92 -2.18
N PHE A 88 -4.29 -18.80 -0.86
CA PHE A 88 -3.30 -19.53 -0.08
C PHE A 88 -3.50 -21.05 -0.20
N SER A 89 -2.40 -21.77 -0.27
CA SER A 89 -2.38 -23.20 -0.02
C SER A 89 -2.79 -23.51 1.42
N ALA A 90 -3.13 -24.76 1.71
CA ALA A 90 -3.48 -25.18 3.06
C ALA A 90 -2.34 -24.97 4.07
N ALA A 91 -1.08 -25.12 3.63
CA ALA A 91 0.10 -24.86 4.46
C ALA A 91 0.24 -23.37 4.75
N GLU A 92 0.18 -22.51 3.72
CA GLU A 92 0.24 -21.06 3.89
C GLU A 92 -0.90 -20.54 4.77
N MET A 93 -2.11 -21.08 4.63
CA MET A 93 -3.23 -20.70 5.49
C MET A 93 -3.01 -21.12 6.95
N ALA A 94 -2.43 -22.30 7.19
CA ALA A 94 -2.09 -22.74 8.53
C ALA A 94 -1.04 -21.82 9.17
N ASP A 95 -0.02 -21.42 8.40
CA ASP A 95 1.03 -20.49 8.84
C ASP A 95 0.47 -19.08 9.08
N GLU A 96 -0.42 -18.58 8.19
CA GLU A 96 -1.07 -17.26 8.29
C GLU A 96 -1.83 -17.07 9.62
N VAL A 97 -2.41 -18.14 10.16
CA VAL A 97 -3.22 -18.10 11.39
C VAL A 97 -2.53 -18.75 12.59
N ALA A 98 -1.27 -19.20 12.44
CA ALA A 98 -0.54 -19.91 13.49
C ALA A 98 -0.34 -19.04 14.73
N GLU A 99 -0.03 -17.75 14.52
CA GLU A 99 0.18 -16.77 15.58
C GLU A 99 -0.85 -15.63 15.46
N PRO A 100 -1.68 -15.39 16.50
CA PRO A 100 -2.61 -14.28 16.49
C PRO A 100 -1.91 -12.93 16.27
N GLY A 101 -2.34 -12.20 15.23
CA GLY A 101 -1.79 -10.88 14.90
C GLY A 101 -0.52 -10.91 14.04
N ARG A 102 -0.01 -12.09 13.68
CA ARG A 102 1.20 -12.26 12.87
C ARG A 102 0.94 -13.12 11.64
N GLY A 103 0.54 -12.47 10.54
CA GLY A 103 0.38 -13.16 9.28
C GLY A 103 1.70 -13.35 8.53
N LEU A 104 1.64 -13.97 7.35
CA LEU A 104 2.77 -14.18 6.45
C LEU A 104 3.38 -12.88 5.91
N ASP A 105 4.70 -12.87 5.79
CA ASP A 105 5.51 -11.77 5.23
C ASP A 105 5.60 -11.83 3.69
N VAL A 106 4.44 -11.92 3.03
CA VAL A 106 4.32 -12.00 1.56
C VAL A 106 3.41 -10.91 1.03
N SER A 107 3.51 -10.55 -0.25
CA SER A 107 2.49 -9.68 -0.85
C SER A 107 1.13 -10.39 -0.85
N LYS A 108 0.13 -9.78 -0.21
CA LYS A 108 -1.21 -10.38 -0.06
C LYS A 108 -2.31 -9.34 0.09
N PHE A 109 -3.51 -9.76 -0.29
CA PHE A 109 -4.74 -8.98 -0.16
C PHE A 109 -5.60 -9.53 0.99
N GLY A 110 -5.92 -8.68 1.97
CA GLY A 110 -6.60 -9.06 3.20
C GLY A 110 -5.77 -10.04 4.06
N GLY A 111 -6.43 -10.64 5.04
CA GLY A 111 -5.80 -11.54 6.02
C GLY A 111 -5.28 -10.79 7.24
N ILE A 112 -4.22 -11.31 7.85
CA ILE A 112 -3.57 -10.73 9.03
C ILE A 112 -2.29 -10.03 8.54
N PRO A 113 -2.00 -8.77 8.89
CA PRO A 113 -0.75 -8.15 8.50
C PRO A 113 0.48 -8.99 8.92
N GLY A 114 1.45 -9.16 8.02
CA GLY A 114 2.78 -9.66 8.36
C GLY A 114 3.67 -8.49 8.75
N TRP A 115 3.77 -8.19 10.05
CA TRP A 115 4.54 -7.05 10.56
C TRP A 115 6.04 -7.35 10.54
N LEU A 116 6.81 -6.51 9.84
CA LEU A 116 8.28 -6.62 9.84
C LEU A 116 8.93 -5.99 11.07
N GLN A 117 8.19 -5.12 11.77
CA GLN A 117 8.62 -4.40 12.98
C GLN A 117 7.54 -4.53 14.06
N ASP A 118 7.27 -3.49 14.84
CA ASP A 118 6.19 -3.52 15.82
C ASP A 118 4.82 -3.47 15.13
N ASP A 119 3.84 -4.13 15.75
CA ASP A 119 2.44 -4.08 15.35
C ASP A 119 1.90 -2.64 15.38
N ILE A 120 1.16 -2.26 14.34
CA ILE A 120 0.51 -0.95 14.26
C ILE A 120 -0.99 -1.12 14.47
N PHE A 121 -1.51 -0.46 15.51
CA PHE A 121 -2.92 -0.47 15.88
C PHE A 121 -3.67 0.66 15.18
N PHE A 122 -4.71 0.30 14.44
CA PHE A 122 -5.60 1.23 13.77
C PHE A 122 -6.92 1.40 14.52
N GLN A 123 -7.54 2.57 14.36
CA GLN A 123 -8.93 2.74 14.79
C GLN A 123 -9.83 1.78 14.01
N PRO A 124 -10.94 1.26 14.60
CA PRO A 124 -11.87 0.33 13.93
C PRO A 124 -12.51 0.84 12.63
N ARG A 125 -12.31 2.13 12.30
CA ARG A 125 -12.71 2.73 11.03
C ARG A 125 -11.85 2.25 9.86
N TYR A 126 -10.64 1.77 10.10
CA TYR A 126 -9.67 1.44 9.06
C TYR A 126 -9.38 -0.07 9.04
N ASP A 127 -9.66 -0.71 7.92
CA ASP A 127 -9.36 -2.13 7.71
C ASP A 127 -8.07 -2.29 6.93
N TYR A 128 -7.29 -3.30 7.33
CA TYR A 128 -6.16 -3.77 6.54
C TYR A 128 -6.66 -4.33 5.21
N ALA A 129 -6.08 -3.85 4.11
CA ALA A 129 -6.50 -4.23 2.77
C ALA A 129 -5.42 -4.99 2.01
N LEU A 130 -4.17 -4.56 2.07
CA LEU A 130 -3.11 -5.06 1.20
C LEU A 130 -1.75 -4.81 1.83
N GLN A 131 -0.85 -5.77 1.68
CA GLN A 131 0.58 -5.53 1.86
C GLN A 131 1.35 -5.93 0.58
N LEU A 132 2.44 -5.22 0.31
CA LEU A 132 3.30 -5.42 -0.85
C LEU A 132 4.76 -5.48 -0.43
N SER A 133 5.46 -6.54 -0.82
CA SER A 133 6.87 -6.70 -0.53
C SER A 133 7.73 -5.92 -1.54
N GLU A 134 8.84 -5.35 -1.09
CA GLU A 134 9.85 -4.77 -1.98
C GLU A 134 10.35 -5.81 -2.99
N TYR A 135 10.46 -7.07 -2.57
CA TYR A 135 10.91 -8.16 -3.42
C TYR A 135 10.02 -8.31 -4.66
N ASP A 136 8.69 -8.27 -4.49
CA ASP A 136 7.75 -8.38 -5.60
C ASP A 136 7.74 -7.13 -6.48
N ILE A 137 7.84 -5.93 -5.88
CA ILE A 137 7.97 -4.68 -6.64
C ILE A 137 9.21 -4.72 -7.52
N ARG A 138 10.37 -5.10 -6.97
CA ARG A 138 11.62 -5.19 -7.72
C ARG A 138 11.54 -6.22 -8.84
N ARG A 139 10.85 -7.35 -8.64
CA ARG A 139 10.63 -8.34 -9.71
C ARG A 139 9.76 -7.80 -10.84
N LEU A 140 8.76 -6.98 -10.52
CA LEU A 140 7.88 -6.35 -11.50
C LEU A 140 8.56 -5.17 -12.21
N SER A 141 9.36 -4.39 -11.48
CA SER A 141 10.04 -3.22 -12.00
C SER A 141 11.37 -2.98 -11.28
N PRO A 142 12.49 -3.52 -11.81
CA PRO A 142 13.82 -3.32 -11.21
C PRO A 142 14.23 -1.85 -11.09
N ALA A 143 13.71 -0.97 -11.96
CA ALA A 143 13.95 0.48 -11.89
C ALA A 143 13.40 1.12 -10.60
N HIS A 144 12.53 0.41 -9.89
CA HIS A 144 11.87 0.87 -8.68
C HIS A 144 12.42 0.21 -7.40
N GLU A 145 13.61 -0.39 -7.49
CA GLU A 145 14.29 -0.94 -6.33
C GLU A 145 14.58 0.14 -5.27
N GLY A 146 14.28 -0.20 -4.02
CA GLY A 146 14.51 0.61 -2.84
C GLY A 146 13.32 1.45 -2.36
N ILE A 147 12.16 1.41 -3.03
CA ILE A 147 10.98 2.22 -2.63
C ILE A 147 10.55 1.90 -1.20
N PHE A 148 10.54 0.62 -0.82
CA PHE A 148 10.26 0.17 0.54
C PHE A 148 11.53 -0.23 1.30
N ARG A 149 12.72 0.10 0.78
CA ARG A 149 14.01 -0.15 1.46
C ARG A 149 14.26 -1.61 1.85
N GLY A 150 13.78 -2.54 1.04
CA GLY A 150 13.88 -3.99 1.31
C GLY A 150 12.77 -4.52 2.22
N GLY A 151 11.84 -3.66 2.66
CA GLY A 151 10.75 -4.02 3.55
C GLY A 151 9.41 -4.24 2.85
N MET A 152 8.34 -3.79 3.52
CA MET A 152 6.94 -4.03 3.14
C MET A 152 6.14 -2.73 3.21
N GLY A 153 5.25 -2.53 2.23
CA GLY A 153 4.26 -1.45 2.27
C GLY A 153 2.88 -1.98 2.68
N TYR A 154 2.17 -1.24 3.53
CA TYR A 154 0.87 -1.63 4.08
C TYR A 154 -0.19 -0.60 3.71
N LEU A 155 -1.34 -1.07 3.22
CA LEU A 155 -2.51 -0.27 2.89
C LEU A 155 -3.64 -0.58 3.87
N TYR A 156 -4.11 0.47 4.54
CA TYR A 156 -5.32 0.48 5.34
C TYR A 156 -6.35 1.39 4.69
N ILE A 157 -7.61 0.96 4.64
CA ILE A 157 -8.68 1.67 3.94
C ILE A 157 -9.77 2.09 4.92
N ASP A 158 -10.31 3.29 4.74
CA ASP A 158 -11.47 3.75 5.49
C ASP A 158 -12.72 2.94 5.12
N ASN A 159 -13.32 2.26 6.10
CA ASN A 159 -14.53 1.45 5.93
C ASN A 159 -15.75 2.27 5.50
N ASN A 160 -15.70 3.59 5.64
CA ASN A 160 -16.72 4.50 5.14
C ASN A 160 -16.41 5.08 3.76
N ALA A 161 -15.35 4.65 3.06
CA ALA A 161 -14.93 5.22 1.79
C ALA A 161 -16.07 5.31 0.76
N LYS A 162 -16.92 4.28 0.63
CA LYS A 162 -18.10 4.30 -0.25
C LYS A 162 -19.13 5.40 0.03
N LYS A 163 -19.12 6.00 1.23
CA LYS A 163 -20.03 7.08 1.66
C LYS A 163 -19.41 8.46 1.49
N LEU A 164 -18.12 8.55 1.18
CA LEU A 164 -17.42 9.83 1.03
C LEU A 164 -17.73 10.47 -0.32
N SER A 165 -17.78 11.80 -0.35
CA SER A 165 -17.72 12.57 -1.58
C SER A 165 -16.30 12.51 -2.15
N THR A 166 -16.16 12.30 -3.46
CA THR A 166 -14.86 12.29 -4.14
C THR A 166 -14.48 13.69 -4.65
N PRO A 167 -13.21 14.10 -4.56
CA PRO A 167 -12.07 13.38 -3.98
C PRO A 167 -12.05 13.42 -2.44
N ALA A 168 -11.53 12.36 -1.82
CA ALA A 168 -11.36 12.27 -0.36
C ALA A 168 -10.11 11.46 0.02
N GLU A 169 -9.66 11.59 1.27
CA GLU A 169 -8.70 10.64 1.85
C GLU A 169 -9.38 9.29 2.03
N GLY A 170 -8.78 8.26 1.43
CA GLY A 170 -9.36 6.91 1.40
C GLY A 170 -8.75 5.95 2.42
N GLY A 171 -7.71 6.37 3.16
CA GLY A 171 -7.01 5.48 4.08
C GLY A 171 -5.58 5.93 4.38
N TYR A 172 -4.76 4.97 4.81
CA TYR A 172 -3.36 5.16 5.13
C TYR A 172 -2.48 4.19 4.33
N PHE A 173 -1.31 4.68 3.94
CA PHE A 173 -0.25 3.85 3.40
C PHE A 173 1.06 4.22 4.09
N PHE A 174 1.84 3.21 4.46
CA PHE A 174 3.14 3.36 5.11
C PHE A 174 4.00 2.14 4.83
N ILE A 175 5.28 2.23 5.19
CA ILE A 175 6.22 1.12 5.02
C ILE A 175 6.83 0.72 6.36
N GLN A 176 7.21 -0.56 6.49
CA GLN A 176 8.13 -1.02 7.51
C GLN A 176 9.36 -1.62 6.84
N PHE A 177 10.53 -1.37 7.42
CA PHE A 177 11.81 -1.94 6.98
C PHE A 177 12.80 -1.97 8.14
N THR A 178 13.85 -2.78 7.97
CA THR A 178 14.91 -3.03 8.96
C THR A 178 16.12 -2.11 8.76
#